data_AF-A0A955HQ96-F1
#
_entry.id   AF-A0A955HQ96-F1
#
_cell.length_a   1.000
_cell.length_b   1.000
_cell.length_c   1.000
_cell.angle_alpha   90.00
_cell.angle_beta   90.00
_cell.angle_gamma   90.00
#
_symmetry.space_group_name_H-M   'P 1'
#
loop_
_entity.id
_entity.type
_entity.pdbx_description
1 polymer ?
#
loop_
_entity_poly.entity_id
_entity_poly.type
_entity_poly.pdbx_seq_one_letter_code
_entity_poly.pdbx_strand_id
1 'polypeptide(L)'
;MKDDTILFSFAGFVRKDKGRGKNLGYPTANIDISPDLPEGIFLGYAKHEQQSYPSLIFIGAPITFNELDKKAEIYFLNGKKNINLYDHFLEVAVLKKIRDNKAFASKKELIQAMNKDEAIAKEFFNIAN
;
A
#
# COMPACT_ATOMS: atom_id res chain seq x y z
N MET A 1 19.46 -9.15 8.66
CA MET A 1 18.11 -8.54 8.65
C MET A 1 18.08 -7.60 9.84
N LYS A 2 17.83 -6.30 9.63
CA LYS A 2 17.55 -5.43 10.78
C LYS A 2 16.31 -5.97 11.49
N ASP A 3 16.26 -5.88 12.82
CA ASP A 3 15.14 -6.27 13.67
C ASP A 3 13.95 -5.33 13.43
N ASP A 4 13.38 -5.35 12.23
CA ASP A 4 12.18 -4.59 11.92
C ASP A 4 11.00 -5.32 12.57
N THR A 5 10.64 -4.88 13.77
CA THR A 5 9.51 -5.43 14.53
C THR A 5 8.23 -5.29 13.72
N ILE A 6 7.55 -6.40 13.45
CA ILE A 6 6.24 -6.40 12.79
C ILE A 6 5.22 -5.78 13.75
N LEU A 7 4.56 -4.70 13.33
CA LEU A 7 3.48 -4.06 14.09
C LEU A 7 2.21 -4.90 14.06
N PHE A 8 1.85 -5.39 12.87
CA PHE A 8 0.74 -6.31 12.63
C PHE A 8 0.88 -6.92 11.23
N SER A 9 0.05 -7.92 10.94
CA SER A 9 -0.02 -8.55 9.62
C SER A 9 -1.46 -8.81 9.22
N PHE A 10 -1.71 -8.84 7.92
CA PHE A 10 -2.97 -9.27 7.34
C PHE A 10 -2.71 -10.05 6.05
N ALA A 11 -3.71 -10.77 5.56
CA ALA A 11 -3.59 -11.52 4.32
C ALA A 11 -4.94 -11.61 3.61
N GLY A 12 -4.91 -11.82 2.29
CA GLY A 12 -6.12 -11.97 1.52
C GLY A 12 -5.88 -12.08 0.02
N PHE A 13 -6.97 -12.33 -0.71
CA PHE A 13 -6.95 -12.37 -2.16
C PHE A 13 -7.01 -10.97 -2.74
N VAL A 14 -6.21 -10.74 -3.78
CA VAL A 14 -6.22 -9.48 -4.51
C VAL A 14 -7.49 -9.36 -5.34
N ARG A 15 -8.23 -8.28 -5.15
CA ARG A 15 -9.46 -7.95 -5.86
C ARG A 15 -9.23 -6.93 -6.96
N LYS A 16 -10.07 -7.01 -7.99
CA LYS A 16 -10.23 -5.93 -8.96
C LYS A 16 -10.93 -4.75 -8.28
N ASP A 17 -10.41 -3.55 -8.51
CA ASP A 17 -11.04 -2.30 -8.08
C ASP A 17 -11.02 -1.31 -9.25
N LYS A 18 -11.47 -0.07 -9.02
CA LYS A 18 -11.61 1.03 -9.99
C LYS A 18 -10.30 1.46 -10.67
N GLY A 19 -9.16 0.87 -10.31
CA GLY A 19 -7.87 1.11 -10.97
C GLY A 19 -7.34 2.54 -10.84
N ARG A 20 -7.79 3.29 -9.82
CA ARG A 20 -7.46 4.72 -9.68
C ARG A 20 -5.97 4.96 -9.50
N GLY A 21 -5.33 4.18 -8.63
CA GLY A 21 -3.88 4.28 -8.42
C GLY A 21 -3.11 4.11 -9.74
N LYS A 22 -3.51 3.15 -10.58
CA LYS A 22 -2.90 2.94 -11.91
C LYS A 22 -2.97 4.20 -12.79
N ASN A 23 -4.10 4.91 -12.80
CA ASN A 23 -4.27 6.18 -13.54
C ASN A 23 -3.43 7.33 -12.96
N LEU A 24 -2.87 7.18 -11.76
CA LEU A 24 -1.97 8.11 -11.10
C LEU A 24 -0.50 7.68 -11.18
N GLY A 25 -0.18 6.55 -11.83
CA GLY A 25 1.17 5.98 -11.88
C GLY A 25 1.52 5.02 -10.74
N TYR A 26 0.56 4.72 -9.86
CA TYR A 26 0.69 3.86 -8.68
C TYR A 26 -0.24 2.64 -8.78
N PRO A 27 0.05 1.64 -9.62
CA PRO A 27 -0.76 0.43 -9.66
C PRO A 27 -0.75 -0.27 -8.29
N THR A 28 -1.93 -0.50 -7.72
CA THR A 28 -2.10 -1.12 -6.40
C THR A 28 -2.84 -2.45 -6.48
N ALA A 29 -2.43 -3.40 -5.66
CA ALA A 29 -3.19 -4.61 -5.37
C ALA A 29 -4.16 -4.31 -4.22
N ASN A 30 -5.46 -4.57 -4.41
CA ASN A 30 -6.50 -4.26 -3.42
C ASN A 30 -6.85 -5.53 -2.65
N ILE A 31 -6.90 -5.46 -1.32
CA ILE A 31 -7.27 -6.59 -0.45
C ILE A 31 -8.39 -6.14 0.48
N ASP A 32 -9.42 -6.96 0.59
CA ASP A 32 -10.47 -6.81 1.60
C ASP A 32 -9.87 -7.10 2.98
N ILE A 33 -10.11 -6.21 3.93
CA ILE A 33 -9.51 -6.29 5.27
C ILE A 33 -10.57 -6.16 6.35
N SER A 34 -10.21 -6.62 7.55
CA SER A 34 -11.02 -6.41 8.73
C SER A 34 -11.12 -4.91 9.09
N PRO A 35 -12.29 -4.42 9.54
CA PRO A 35 -12.50 -3.00 9.82
C PRO A 35 -11.66 -2.46 10.99
N ASP A 36 -11.15 -3.33 11.87
CA ASP A 36 -10.37 -3.01 13.08
C ASP A 36 -8.91 -2.62 12.80
N LEU A 37 -8.38 -2.89 11.59
CA LEU A 37 -7.00 -2.52 11.26
C LEU A 37 -6.80 -0.99 11.33
N PRO A 38 -5.63 -0.49 11.76
CA PRO A 38 -5.41 0.96 11.84
C PRO A 38 -5.37 1.60 10.44
N GLU A 39 -5.97 2.78 10.30
CA GLU A 39 -5.90 3.54 9.05
C GLU A 39 -4.60 4.33 8.91
N GLY A 40 -4.14 4.52 7.67
CA GLY A 40 -2.97 5.30 7.35
C GLY A 40 -2.21 4.81 6.12
N ILE A 41 -1.02 5.39 5.96
CA ILE A 41 0.01 4.88 5.07
C ILE A 41 1.08 4.22 5.90
N PHE A 42 1.46 3.03 5.47
CA PHE A 42 2.40 2.16 6.14
C PHE A 42 3.47 1.65 5.18
N LEU A 43 4.60 1.25 5.76
CA LEU A 43 5.67 0.52 5.11
C LEU A 43 5.63 -0.93 5.58
N GLY A 44 5.87 -1.85 4.66
CA GLY A 44 5.89 -3.26 4.97
C GLY A 44 6.38 -4.12 3.84
N TYR A 45 6.26 -5.43 4.02
CA TYR A 45 6.51 -6.41 2.99
C TYR A 45 5.20 -7.08 2.59
N ALA A 46 4.93 -7.11 1.29
CA ALA A 46 3.89 -7.96 0.71
C ALA A 46 4.56 -9.18 0.08
N LYS A 47 4.17 -10.36 0.56
CA LYS A 47 4.68 -11.65 0.12
C LYS A 47 3.67 -12.31 -0.80
N HIS A 48 4.16 -12.71 -1.98
CA HIS A 48 3.45 -13.53 -2.95
C HIS A 48 4.30 -14.77 -3.18
N GLU A 49 3.74 -15.95 -2.88
CA GLU A 49 4.46 -17.22 -2.91
C GLU A 49 5.74 -17.18 -2.04
N GLN A 50 6.91 -17.41 -2.64
CA GLN A 50 8.20 -17.42 -1.95
C GLN A 50 8.94 -16.08 -2.01
N GLN A 51 8.33 -15.04 -2.60
CA GLN A 51 8.96 -13.74 -2.81
C GLN A 51 8.30 -12.67 -1.95
N SER A 52 9.12 -11.94 -1.19
CA SER A 52 8.68 -10.78 -0.40
C SER A 52 9.12 -9.50 -1.09
N TYR A 53 8.20 -8.54 -1.19
CA TYR A 53 8.43 -7.27 -1.87
C TYR A 53 8.26 -6.11 -0.89
N PRO A 54 9.19 -5.15 -0.89
CA PRO A 54 9.01 -3.93 -0.11
C PRO A 54 7.88 -3.11 -0.73
N SER A 55 6.97 -2.66 0.14
CA SER A 55 5.69 -2.11 -0.26
C SER A 55 5.29 -0.88 0.55
N LEU A 56 4.62 0.03 -0.15
CA LEU A 56 3.81 1.09 0.44
C LEU A 56 2.37 0.58 0.56
N ILE A 57 1.78 0.69 1.74
CA ILE A 57 0.48 0.09 2.06
C ILE A 57 -0.43 1.20 2.54
N PHE A 58 -1.49 1.47 1.79
CA PHE A 58 -2.60 2.28 2.28
C PHE A 58 -3.63 1.36 2.95
N ILE A 59 -4.07 1.72 4.15
CA ILE A 59 -5.22 1.12 4.82
C ILE A 59 -6.20 2.23 5.15
N GLY A 60 -7.43 2.10 4.69
CA GLY A 60 -8.48 3.05 5.02
C GLY A 60 -9.58 3.09 4.00
N ALA A 61 -10.59 3.90 4.30
CA ALA A 61 -11.57 4.29 3.30
C ALA A 61 -10.94 5.37 2.39
N PRO A 62 -11.10 5.30 1.05
CA PRO A 62 -10.66 6.37 0.16
C PRO A 62 -11.55 7.62 0.30
N ILE A 63 -11.41 8.34 1.42
CA ILE A 63 -12.25 9.50 1.78
C ILE A 63 -12.19 10.59 0.70
N THR A 64 -11.03 10.74 0.04
CA THR A 64 -10.86 11.65 -1.11
C THR A 64 -11.84 11.37 -2.27
N PHE A 65 -12.41 10.16 -2.32
CA PHE A 65 -13.36 9.72 -3.36
C PHE A 65 -14.74 9.35 -2.80
N ASN A 66 -15.09 9.78 -1.58
CA ASN A 66 -16.36 9.51 -0.91
C ASN A 66 -16.72 8.01 -0.78
N GLU A 67 -15.72 7.16 -0.57
CA GLU A 67 -15.94 5.74 -0.26
C GLU A 67 -15.92 5.51 1.26
N LEU A 68 -16.77 4.59 1.72
CA LEU A 68 -16.89 4.22 3.13
C LEU A 68 -16.22 2.87 3.43
N ASP A 69 -16.05 2.03 2.42
CA ASP A 69 -15.49 0.70 2.59
C ASP A 69 -13.98 0.79 2.78
N LYS A 70 -13.54 0.29 3.94
CA LYS A 70 -12.14 0.22 4.31
C LYS A 70 -11.47 -0.91 3.52
N LYS A 71 -10.35 -0.60 2.88
CA LYS A 71 -9.54 -1.57 2.12
C LYS A 71 -8.06 -1.37 2.36
N ALA A 72 -7.28 -2.39 2.00
CA ALA A 72 -5.84 -2.25 1.87
C ALA A 72 -5.46 -2.11 0.38
N GLU A 73 -4.67 -1.11 0.05
CA GLU A 73 -4.06 -0.94 -1.28
C GLU A 73 -2.54 -1.07 -1.16
N ILE A 74 -1.97 -2.06 -1.84
CA ILE A 74 -0.54 -2.41 -1.77
C ILE A 74 0.15 -1.96 -3.06
N TYR A 75 1.12 -1.05 -2.94
CA TYR A 75 2.00 -0.61 -4.02
C TYR A 75 3.41 -1.20 -3.84
N PHE A 76 3.90 -1.92 -4.84
CA PHE A 76 5.23 -2.54 -4.83
C PHE A 76 6.29 -1.54 -5.31
N LEU A 77 7.35 -1.30 -4.51
CA LEU A 77 8.33 -0.25 -4.78
C LEU A 77 9.31 -0.58 -5.93
N ASN A 78 9.71 -1.85 -6.07
CA ASN A 78 10.83 -2.27 -6.92
C ASN A 78 10.43 -2.69 -8.35
N GLY A 79 9.58 -1.93 -9.03
CA GLY A 79 9.37 -2.14 -10.47
C GLY A 79 8.62 -3.42 -10.87
N LYS A 80 8.14 -4.24 -9.92
CA LYS A 80 7.15 -5.31 -10.15
C LYS A 80 5.75 -4.77 -10.45
N LYS A 81 5.67 -3.59 -11.08
CA LYS A 81 4.47 -2.85 -11.44
C LYS A 81 3.60 -3.56 -12.47
N ASN A 82 4.13 -4.62 -13.11
CA ASN A 82 3.49 -5.34 -14.21
C ASN A 82 3.04 -6.77 -13.85
N ILE A 83 3.15 -7.21 -12.60
CA ILE A 83 2.56 -8.50 -12.22
C ILE A 83 1.06 -8.30 -12.04
N ASN A 84 0.27 -9.00 -12.86
CA ASN A 84 -1.15 -9.15 -12.60
C ASN A 84 -1.33 -10.13 -11.43
N LEU A 85 -1.74 -9.60 -10.28
CA LEU A 85 -1.94 -10.38 -9.06
C LEU A 85 -3.42 -10.66 -8.77
N TYR A 86 -4.36 -10.36 -9.68
CA TYR A 86 -5.78 -10.63 -9.42
C TYR A 86 -6.02 -12.09 -9.07
N ASP A 87 -6.81 -12.31 -8.01
CA ASP A 87 -7.13 -13.63 -7.46
C ASP A 87 -5.93 -14.40 -6.88
N HIS A 88 -4.74 -13.78 -6.80
CA HIS A 88 -3.62 -14.30 -6.03
C HIS A 88 -3.74 -13.92 -4.55
N PHE A 89 -3.22 -14.79 -3.69
CA PHE A 89 -3.15 -14.57 -2.25
C PHE A 89 -1.87 -13.81 -1.88
N LEU A 90 -2.00 -12.78 -1.04
CA LEU A 90 -0.88 -12.02 -0.49
C LEU A 90 -0.89 -12.08 1.03
N GLU A 91 0.29 -12.27 1.61
CA GLU A 91 0.57 -12.06 3.04
C GLU A 91 1.27 -10.71 3.20
N VAL A 92 0.78 -9.86 4.09
CA VAL A 92 1.32 -8.51 4.28
C VAL A 92 1.79 -8.33 5.72
N ALA A 93 3.08 -8.06 5.89
CA ALA A 93 3.70 -7.73 7.17
C ALA A 93 3.93 -6.21 7.24
N VAL A 94 3.29 -5.54 8.21
CA VAL A 94 3.39 -4.09 8.39
C VAL A 94 4.45 -3.76 9.44
N LEU A 95 5.36 -2.84 9.10
CA LEU A 95 6.54 -2.52 9.91
C LEU A 95 6.47 -1.11 10.51
N LYS A 96 5.93 -0.15 9.78
CA LYS A 96 5.96 1.25 10.20
C LYS A 96 4.79 2.04 9.63
N LYS A 97 4.15 2.87 10.45
CA LYS A 97 3.23 3.91 9.98
C LYS A 97 4.01 5.17 9.62
N ILE A 98 3.74 5.76 8.46
CA ILE A 98 4.39 7.02 8.03
C ILE A 98 3.45 8.24 8.12
N ARG A 99 2.13 8.02 8.04
CA ARG A 99 1.11 9.06 8.31
C ARG A 99 -0.29 8.48 8.44
N ASP A 100 -1.21 9.27 8.98
CA ASP A 100 -2.65 8.96 8.99
C ASP A 100 -3.28 9.09 7.58
N ASN A 101 -4.47 8.47 7.45
CA ASN A 101 -5.34 8.65 6.30
C ASN A 101 -5.88 10.09 6.33
N LYS A 102 -5.93 10.75 5.18
CA LYS A 102 -6.44 12.12 5.07
C LYS A 102 -7.02 12.37 3.69
N ALA A 103 -8.02 13.24 3.64
CA ALA A 103 -8.54 13.77 2.38
C ALA A 103 -7.57 14.82 1.79
N PHE A 104 -7.61 14.97 0.47
CA PHE A 104 -6.85 15.98 -0.26
C PHE A 104 -7.81 16.89 -1.04
N ALA A 105 -7.51 18.19 -1.10
CA ALA A 105 -8.37 19.15 -1.79
C ALA A 105 -8.23 19.06 -3.32
N SER A 106 -7.17 18.43 -3.82
CA SER A 106 -6.95 18.22 -5.25
C SER A 106 -6.16 16.97 -5.58
N LYS A 107 -6.28 16.50 -6.83
CA LYS A 107 -5.45 15.44 -7.41
C LYS A 107 -3.95 15.77 -7.33
N LYS A 108 -3.58 17.06 -7.47
CA LYS A 108 -2.18 17.51 -7.41
C LYS A 108 -1.60 17.30 -6.01
N GLU A 109 -2.34 17.68 -4.97
CA GLU A 109 -1.92 17.48 -3.58
C GLU A 109 -1.79 16.00 -3.22
N LEU A 110 -2.73 15.17 -3.68
CA LEU A 110 -2.68 13.72 -3.51
C LEU A 110 -1.38 13.16 -4.11
N ILE A 111 -1.08 13.48 -5.38
CA ILE A 111 0.15 13.01 -6.04
C ILE A 111 1.41 13.49 -5.30
N GLN A 112 1.43 14.74 -4.84
CA GLN A 112 2.57 15.26 -4.07
C GLN A 112 2.77 14.50 -2.76
N ALA A 113 1.70 14.09 -2.09
CA ALA A 113 1.80 13.25 -0.90
C ALA A 113 2.30 11.84 -1.24
N MET A 114 1.75 11.21 -2.30
CA MET A 114 2.19 9.89 -2.75
C MET A 114 3.68 9.86 -3.12
N ASN A 115 4.17 10.89 -3.79
CA ASN A 115 5.60 11.03 -4.11
C ASN A 115 6.48 11.11 -2.85
N LYS A 116 6.01 11.84 -1.82
CA LYS A 116 6.72 11.93 -0.53
C LYS A 116 6.69 10.59 0.20
N ASP A 117 5.54 9.92 0.19
CA ASP A 117 5.35 8.60 0.80
C ASP A 117 6.29 7.56 0.15
N GLU A 118 6.41 7.56 -1.19
CA GLU A 118 7.33 6.70 -1.94
C GLU A 118 8.80 7.03 -1.65
N ALA A 119 9.17 8.31 -1.52
CA ALA A 119 10.54 8.71 -1.18
C ALA A 119 10.95 8.19 0.22
N ILE A 120 10.06 8.34 1.21
CA ILE A 120 10.26 7.79 2.57
C ILE A 120 10.42 6.27 2.52
N ALA A 121 9.60 5.59 1.71
CA ALA A 121 9.65 4.15 1.58
C ALA A 121 10.97 3.68 0.94
N LYS A 122 11.43 4.35 -0.12
CA LYS A 122 12.72 4.04 -0.76
C LYS A 122 13.89 4.24 0.20
N GLU A 123 13.89 5.32 0.97
CA GLU A 123 14.91 5.56 2.00
C GLU A 123 14.89 4.46 3.08
N PHE A 124 13.71 4.11 3.61
CA PHE A 124 13.56 3.08 4.64
C PHE A 124 14.10 1.71 4.18
N PHE A 125 13.82 1.32 2.95
CA PHE A 125 14.24 0.03 2.39
C PHE A 125 15.59 0.06 1.66
N ASN A 126 16.31 1.19 1.66
CA ASN A 126 17.57 1.40 0.93
C ASN A 126 17.47 1.06 -0.57
N ILE A 127 16.38 1.48 -1.21
CA ILE A 127 16.15 1.29 -2.64
C ILE A 127 16.71 2.51 -3.39
N ALA A 128 17.63 2.27 -4.33
CA ALA A 128 18.16 3.34 -5.19
C ALA A 128 17.05 3.95 -6.07
N ASN A 129 17.16 5.25 -6.35
CA ASN A 129 16.18 5.98 -7.15
C ASN A 129 16.16 5.57 -8.63
#